data_AF-A0A5N7MQS3-F1
#
_entry.id   AF-A0A5N7MQS3-F1
#
_cell.length_a   1.000
_cell.length_b   1.000
_cell.length_c   1.000
_cell.angle_alpha   90.00
_cell.angle_beta   90.00
_cell.angle_gamma   90.00
#
_symmetry.space_group_name_H-M   'P 1'
#
loop_
_entity.id
_entity.type
_entity.pdbx_description
1 polymer ?
#
loop_
_entity_poly.entity_id
_entity_poly.type
_entity_poly.pdbx_seq_one_letter_code
_entity_poly.pdbx_strand_id
1 'polypeptide(L)'
;MKKRPSGLERRISSPVRTPLVAAGFGLGNTGGGLHLWGIRIPDGTDVLVAFGDNGTDGDPDAQEWSVRRSHPSSTGFMLIENLRLADAISLAKRLPVSRQEIKIDAREHAGVDKALETARSLATGEG
;
A
#
# COMPACT_ATOMS: atom_id res chain seq x y z
N MET A 1 22.99 7.23 -8.65
CA MET A 1 22.93 8.20 -7.54
C MET A 1 21.85 7.75 -6.55
N LYS A 2 22.19 7.44 -5.30
CA LYS A 2 21.18 7.21 -4.25
C LYS A 2 20.64 8.57 -3.79
N LYS A 3 19.34 8.84 -3.95
CA LYS A 3 18.71 10.07 -3.43
C LYS A 3 18.90 10.10 -1.91
N ARG A 4 19.31 11.26 -1.36
CA ARG A 4 19.38 11.43 0.10
C ARG A 4 17.95 11.45 0.67
N PRO A 5 17.69 10.78 1.81
CA PRO A 5 16.41 10.82 2.48
C PRO A 5 15.94 12.26 2.75
N SER A 6 14.65 12.52 2.56
CA SER A 6 14.06 13.82 2.92
C SER A 6 14.16 14.08 4.44
N GLY A 7 13.97 15.33 4.87
CA GLY A 7 13.90 15.67 6.30
C GLY A 7 12.79 14.91 7.04
N LEU A 8 11.69 14.60 6.35
CA LEU A 8 10.58 13.81 6.87
C LEU A 8 10.92 12.32 6.97
N GLU A 9 11.55 11.75 5.94
CA GLU A 9 11.97 10.34 5.91
C GLU A 9 12.96 10.00 7.04
N ARG A 10 13.75 10.98 7.49
CA ARG A 10 14.64 10.81 8.64
C ARG A 10 13.91 10.72 9.98
N ARG A 11 12.67 11.23 10.07
CA ARG A 11 11.86 11.20 11.29
C ARG A 11 11.04 9.93 11.42
N ILE A 12 10.87 9.17 10.33
CA ILE A 12 10.17 7.88 10.33
C ILE A 12 11.03 6.83 11.03
N SER A 13 10.39 6.05 11.90
CA SER A 13 11.02 4.97 12.66
C SER A 13 11.76 3.99 11.75
N SER A 14 12.93 3.52 12.21
CA SER A 14 13.74 2.55 11.44
C SER A 14 13.03 1.23 11.17
N PRO A 15 12.23 0.66 12.11
CA PRO A 15 11.43 -0.54 11.85
C PRO A 15 10.42 -0.39 10.71
N VAL A 16 9.91 0.82 10.46
CA VAL A 16 9.02 1.11 9.33
C VAL A 16 9.81 1.43 8.06
N ARG A 17 10.74 2.39 8.16
CA ARG A 17 11.48 2.90 6.99
C ARG A 17 12.29 1.81 6.28
N THR A 18 13.01 1.01 7.04
CA THR A 18 13.98 0.03 6.49
C THR A 18 13.32 -0.97 5.55
N PRO A 19 12.25 -1.70 5.95
CA PRO A 19 11.61 -2.66 5.05
C PRO A 19 10.92 -1.98 3.85
N LEU A 20 10.33 -0.79 4.01
CA LEU A 20 9.71 -0.06 2.90
C LEU A 20 10.73 0.38 1.85
N VAL A 21 11.83 0.99 2.28
CA VAL A 21 12.93 1.38 1.37
C VAL A 21 13.55 0.14 0.72
N ALA A 22 13.75 -0.95 1.46
CA ALA A 22 14.25 -2.21 0.91
C ALA A 22 13.30 -2.82 -0.13
N ALA A 23 11.99 -2.62 0.03
CA ALA A 23 10.97 -3.01 -0.93
C ALA A 23 10.82 -2.03 -2.12
N GLY A 24 11.58 -0.93 -2.13
CA GLY A 24 11.60 0.05 -3.22
C GLY A 24 10.59 1.19 -3.06
N PHE A 25 9.88 1.28 -1.94
CA PHE A 25 9.00 2.42 -1.66
C PHE A 25 9.80 3.67 -1.37
N GLY A 26 9.35 4.78 -1.94
CA GLY A 26 9.82 6.12 -1.61
C GLY A 26 8.74 6.90 -0.89
N LEU A 27 9.16 7.79 0.02
CA LEU A 27 8.23 8.74 0.62
C LEU A 27 7.96 9.88 -0.37
N GLY A 28 6.70 10.02 -0.79
CA GLY A 28 6.27 11.02 -1.77
C GLY A 28 5.15 11.90 -1.24
N ASN A 29 5.10 13.16 -1.69
CA ASN A 29 3.98 14.04 -1.45
C ASN A 29 2.87 13.70 -2.46
N THR A 30 1.68 13.34 -1.98
CA THR A 30 0.52 12.96 -2.80
C THR A 30 -0.39 14.14 -3.15
N GLY A 31 0.01 15.36 -2.80
CA GLY A 31 -0.80 16.58 -2.88
C GLY A 31 -1.40 16.96 -1.51
N GLY A 32 -1.75 18.23 -1.34
CA GLY A 32 -2.40 18.71 -0.10
C GLY A 32 -1.54 18.64 1.17
N GLY A 33 -0.22 18.48 1.03
CA GLY A 33 0.71 18.32 2.15
C GLY A 33 0.78 16.90 2.72
N LEU A 34 -0.03 15.98 2.19
CA LEU A 34 -0.01 14.58 2.58
C LEU A 34 1.22 13.88 1.99
N HIS A 35 1.90 13.11 2.82
CA HIS A 35 3.01 12.25 2.41
C HIS A 35 2.61 10.80 2.63
N LEU A 36 2.92 9.92 1.68
CA LEU A 36 2.68 8.48 1.77
C LEU A 36 3.86 7.70 1.20
N TRP A 37 3.98 6.44 1.59
CA TRP A 37 4.92 5.53 0.97
C TRP A 37 4.36 5.06 -0.35
N GLY A 38 5.05 5.37 -1.43
CA GLY A 38 4.59 5.07 -2.78
C GLY A 38 5.69 4.47 -3.65
N ILE A 39 5.26 3.64 -4.59
CA ILE A 39 6.06 3.23 -5.73
C ILE A 39 5.20 3.31 -6.99
N ARG A 40 5.80 3.78 -8.08
CA ARG A 40 5.17 3.76 -9.41
C ARG A 40 5.79 2.65 -10.25
N ILE A 41 4.94 1.76 -10.74
CA ILE A 41 5.31 0.68 -11.64
C ILE A 41 5.48 1.26 -13.06
N PRO A 42 6.35 0.71 -13.93
CA PRO A 42 6.60 1.26 -15.26
C PRO A 42 5.36 1.39 -16.16
N ASP A 43 4.31 0.60 -15.91
CA ASP A 43 3.02 0.71 -16.62
C ASP A 43 2.18 1.92 -16.19
N GLY A 44 2.65 2.69 -15.20
CA GLY A 44 1.96 3.84 -14.64
C GLY A 44 1.14 3.52 -13.39
N THR A 45 1.03 2.25 -12.98
CA THR A 45 0.32 1.87 -11.75
C THR A 45 0.99 2.51 -10.52
N ASP A 46 0.19 3.16 -9.70
CA ASP A 46 0.56 3.61 -8.37
C ASP A 46 0.22 2.56 -7.31
N VAL A 47 1.19 2.28 -6.44
CA VAL A 47 1.00 1.47 -5.24
C VAL A 47 1.40 2.27 -4.02
N LEU A 48 0.50 2.39 -3.06
CA LEU A 48 0.67 3.15 -1.83
C LEU A 48 0.57 2.23 -0.61
N VAL A 49 1.39 2.51 0.41
CA VAL A 49 1.32 1.88 1.74
C VAL A 49 1.18 2.99 2.78
N ALA A 50 0.24 2.81 3.71
CA ALA A 50 -0.06 3.79 4.75
C ALA A 50 -0.36 3.10 6.09
N PHE A 51 -0.09 3.80 7.20
CA PHE A 51 -0.55 3.42 8.54
C PHE A 51 -1.82 4.20 8.89
N GLY A 52 -2.87 3.54 9.33
CA GLY A 52 -4.21 4.13 9.45
C GLY A 52 -4.68 4.71 8.11
N ASP A 53 -5.39 5.83 8.15
CA ASP A 53 -5.91 6.45 6.92
C ASP A 53 -4.81 7.01 6.01
N ASN A 54 -3.76 7.60 6.60
CA ASN A 54 -2.83 8.49 5.87
C ASN A 54 -1.44 8.64 6.53
N GLY A 55 -1.11 7.77 7.48
CA GLY A 55 0.15 7.82 8.24
C GLY A 55 1.35 7.27 7.46
N THR A 56 2.52 7.85 7.72
CA THR A 56 3.82 7.43 7.14
C THR A 56 4.67 6.64 8.12
N ASP A 57 4.25 6.57 9.37
CA ASP A 57 4.93 5.89 10.47
C ASP A 57 3.88 5.33 11.43
N GLY A 58 4.26 4.35 12.23
CA GLY A 58 3.37 3.62 13.13
C GLY A 58 4.04 2.36 13.66
N ASP A 59 3.30 1.56 14.43
CA ASP A 59 3.76 0.26 14.87
C ASP A 59 3.76 -0.73 13.68
N PRO A 60 4.91 -1.31 13.27
CA PRO A 60 4.95 -2.26 12.15
C PRO A 60 4.15 -3.54 12.39
N ASP A 61 3.91 -3.92 13.66
CA ASP A 61 3.20 -5.14 14.06
C ASP A 61 1.71 -4.91 14.33
N ALA A 62 1.26 -3.65 14.38
CA ALA A 62 -0.14 -3.30 14.48
C ALA A 62 -0.89 -3.63 13.19
N GLN A 63 -2.13 -4.10 13.33
CA GLN A 63 -3.01 -4.39 12.19
C GLN A 63 -3.74 -3.13 11.72
N GLU A 64 -3.00 -2.09 11.37
CA GLU A 64 -3.54 -0.79 10.95
C GLU A 64 -2.90 -0.32 9.64
N TRP A 65 -2.04 -1.14 9.03
CA TRP A 65 -1.47 -0.82 7.73
C TRP A 65 -2.46 -1.12 6.62
N SER A 66 -2.34 -0.37 5.54
CA SER A 66 -3.11 -0.58 4.32
C SER A 66 -2.22 -0.54 3.10
N VAL A 67 -2.69 -1.19 2.03
CA VAL A 67 -2.07 -1.13 0.71
C VAL A 67 -3.11 -0.81 -0.34
N ARG A 68 -2.83 0.21 -1.16
CA ARG A 68 -3.68 0.66 -2.25
C ARG A 68 -2.98 0.49 -3.57
N ARG A 69 -3.67 0.00 -4.59
CA ARG A 69 -3.20 -0.03 -5.98
C ARG A 69 -4.22 0.63 -6.91
N SER A 70 -3.74 1.51 -7.78
CA SER A 70 -4.55 2.24 -8.77
C SER A 70 -3.78 2.44 -10.06
N HIS A 71 -4.47 2.44 -11.20
CA HIS A 71 -3.87 2.67 -12.51
C HIS A 71 -4.47 3.93 -13.14
N PRO A 72 -3.69 4.79 -13.82
CA PRO A 72 -4.17 6.07 -14.35
C PRO A 72 -5.29 5.93 -15.39
N SER A 73 -5.33 4.80 -16.12
CA SER A 73 -6.43 4.49 -17.05
C SER A 73 -7.68 3.89 -16.39
N SER A 74 -7.72 3.79 -15.06
CA SER A 74 -8.85 3.30 -14.29
C SER A 74 -9.39 4.41 -13.39
N THR A 75 -10.71 4.49 -13.25
CA THR A 75 -11.36 5.34 -12.24
C THR A 75 -11.37 4.70 -10.85
N GLY A 76 -11.10 3.39 -10.77
CA GLY A 76 -11.13 2.62 -9.54
C GLY A 76 -9.77 2.42 -8.89
N PHE A 77 -9.81 1.89 -7.68
CA PHE A 77 -8.63 1.42 -6.95
C PHE A 77 -8.99 0.16 -6.17
N MET A 78 -7.96 -0.56 -5.79
CA MET A 78 -8.07 -1.65 -4.84
C MET A 78 -7.32 -1.28 -3.56
N LEU A 79 -7.96 -1.50 -2.41
CA LEU A 79 -7.44 -1.21 -1.09
C LEU A 79 -7.66 -2.42 -0.19
N ILE A 80 -6.59 -2.89 0.45
CA ILE A 80 -6.67 -3.87 1.53
C ILE A 80 -6.18 -3.20 2.81
N GLU A 81 -6.99 -3.26 3.86
CA GLU A 81 -6.82 -2.57 5.14
C GLU A 81 -6.56 -3.56 6.28
N ASN A 82 -6.19 -3.04 7.45
CA ASN A 82 -5.96 -3.79 8.68
C ASN A 82 -4.88 -4.87 8.58
N LEU A 83 -3.78 -4.54 7.90
CA LEU A 83 -2.61 -5.37 7.71
C LEU A 83 -1.52 -5.04 8.73
N ARG A 84 -0.59 -5.97 8.94
CA ARG A 84 0.74 -5.61 9.47
C ARG A 84 1.59 -5.04 8.34
N LEU A 85 2.66 -4.31 8.67
CA LEU A 85 3.52 -3.68 7.67
C LEU A 85 4.11 -4.71 6.69
N ALA A 86 4.59 -5.85 7.21
CA ALA A 86 5.17 -6.91 6.39
C ALA A 86 4.16 -7.46 5.36
N ASP A 87 2.89 -7.59 5.76
CA ASP A 87 1.82 -8.08 4.90
C ASP A 87 1.45 -7.04 3.84
N ALA A 88 1.36 -5.76 4.22
CA ALA A 88 1.13 -4.67 3.28
C ALA A 88 2.22 -4.62 2.19
N ILE A 89 3.50 -4.73 2.58
CA ILE A 89 4.63 -4.78 1.63
C ILE A 89 4.55 -6.01 0.71
N SER A 90 4.22 -7.18 1.26
CA SER A 90 4.06 -8.42 0.50
C SER A 90 2.93 -8.31 -0.53
N LEU A 91 1.76 -7.81 -0.09
CA LEU A 91 0.59 -7.62 -0.93
C LEU A 91 0.79 -6.57 -2.01
N ALA A 92 1.57 -5.53 -1.75
CA ALA A 92 1.80 -4.43 -2.70
C ALA A 92 2.27 -4.90 -4.08
N LYS A 93 3.00 -6.03 -4.13
CA LYS A 93 3.49 -6.65 -5.38
C LYS A 93 2.43 -7.53 -6.06
N ARG A 94 1.46 -8.03 -5.29
CA ARG A 94 0.49 -9.08 -5.70
C ARG A 94 -0.91 -8.54 -5.96
N LEU A 95 -1.23 -7.38 -5.41
CA LEU A 95 -2.56 -6.77 -5.49
C LEU A 95 -2.91 -6.47 -6.95
N PRO A 96 -4.08 -6.89 -7.47
CA PRO A 96 -4.46 -6.56 -8.84
C PRO A 96 -4.90 -5.10 -8.96
N VAL A 97 -4.99 -4.62 -10.20
CA VAL A 97 -5.65 -3.35 -10.52
C VAL A 97 -7.14 -3.62 -10.68
N SER A 98 -7.97 -2.72 -10.17
CA SER A 98 -9.43 -2.77 -10.35
C SER A 98 -9.93 -1.60 -11.18
N ARG A 99 -11.00 -1.82 -11.94
CA ARG A 99 -11.78 -0.77 -12.62
C ARG A 99 -12.78 -0.06 -11.70
N GLN A 100 -13.09 -0.69 -10.57
CA GLN A 100 -14.02 -0.20 -9.56
C GLN A 100 -13.27 0.11 -8.27
N GLU A 101 -13.87 0.91 -7.39
CA GLU A 101 -13.35 1.09 -6.03
C GLU A 101 -13.70 -0.14 -5.19
N ILE A 102 -12.68 -0.88 -4.77
CA ILE A 102 -12.81 -2.09 -3.96
C ILE A 102 -11.99 -1.89 -2.69
N LYS A 103 -12.65 -2.07 -1.55
CA LYS A 103 -12.02 -2.05 -0.22
C LYS A 103 -12.27 -3.39 0.46
N ILE A 104 -11.21 -3.97 1.03
CA ILE A 104 -11.26 -5.26 1.70
C ILE A 104 -10.61 -5.09 3.08
N ASP A 105 -11.32 -5.46 4.12
CA ASP A 105 -10.78 -5.54 5.47
C ASP A 105 -10.12 -6.91 5.67
N ALA A 106 -8.80 -6.96 5.88
CA ALA A 106 -8.11 -8.22 6.08
C ALA A 106 -8.56 -8.99 7.34
N ARG A 107 -9.18 -8.33 8.33
CA ARG A 107 -9.71 -8.95 9.57
C ARG A 107 -11.01 -9.71 9.34
N GLU A 108 -11.83 -9.25 8.39
CA GLU A 108 -13.08 -9.93 8.02
C GLU A 108 -12.83 -11.15 7.14
N HIS A 109 -11.63 -11.26 6.60
CA HIS A 109 -11.16 -12.41 5.86
C HIS A 109 -10.31 -13.29 6.78
N ALA A 110 -10.20 -14.59 6.48
CA ALA A 110 -9.38 -15.55 7.23
C ALA A 110 -7.86 -15.32 7.06
N GLY A 111 -7.42 -14.05 7.09
CA GLY A 111 -6.06 -13.60 6.85
C GLY A 111 -5.82 -13.02 5.45
N VAL A 112 -4.57 -12.58 5.28
CA VAL A 112 -4.04 -11.83 4.13
C VAL A 112 -4.21 -12.57 2.80
N ASP A 113 -3.98 -13.89 2.77
CA ASP A 113 -4.10 -14.66 1.53
C ASP A 113 -5.55 -14.78 1.07
N LYS A 114 -6.51 -14.90 2.01
CA LYS A 114 -7.93 -14.94 1.66
C LYS A 114 -8.43 -13.57 1.19
N ALA A 115 -7.96 -12.50 1.82
CA ALA A 115 -8.24 -11.13 1.35
C ALA A 115 -7.73 -10.93 -0.08
N LEU A 116 -6.51 -11.39 -0.40
CA LEU A 116 -5.97 -11.30 -1.76
C LEU A 116 -6.74 -12.15 -2.77
N GLU A 117 -7.16 -13.35 -2.39
CA GLU A 117 -7.98 -14.21 -3.26
C GLU A 117 -9.31 -13.51 -3.60
N THR A 118 -10.00 -12.95 -2.61
CA THR A 118 -11.20 -12.14 -2.82
C THR A 118 -10.90 -10.96 -3.75
N ALA A 119 -9.80 -10.26 -3.51
CA ALA A 119 -9.39 -9.12 -4.33
C ALA A 119 -9.22 -9.51 -5.82
N ARG A 120 -8.66 -10.70 -6.09
CA ARG A 120 -8.50 -11.23 -7.46
C ARG A 120 -9.84 -11.56 -8.11
N SER A 121 -10.73 -12.23 -7.40
CA SER A 121 -12.08 -12.57 -7.89
C SER A 121 -12.85 -11.31 -8.31
N LEU A 122 -12.81 -10.27 -7.45
CA LEU A 122 -13.52 -9.03 -7.71
C LEU A 122 -12.88 -8.21 -8.84
N ALA A 123 -11.56 -8.30 -9.04
CA ALA A 123 -10.88 -7.60 -10.13
C ALA A 123 -11.22 -8.17 -11.52
N THR A 124 -11.45 -9.48 -11.63
CA THR A 124 -11.78 -10.15 -12.90
C THR A 124 -13.26 -10.09 -13.24
N GLY A 125 -14.12 -9.69 -12.29
CA GLY A 125 -15.57 -9.72 -12.45
C GLY A 125 -16.15 -11.13 -12.43
N GLU A 126 -15.39 -12.11 -11.93
CA GLU A 126 -15.91 -13.46 -11.67
C GLU A 126 -16.49 -13.49 -10.26
N GLY A 127 -17.80 -13.24 -10.18
CA GLY A 127 -18.63 -13.29 -8.98
C GLY A 127 -20.07 -13.58 -9.37
#